data_AF-A0A7M7LL17-F1
#
_entry.id   AF-A0A7M7LL17-F1
#
_cell.length_a   1.000
_cell.length_b   1.000
_cell.length_c   1.000
_cell.angle_alpha   90.00
_cell.angle_beta   90.00
_cell.angle_gamma   90.00
#
_symmetry.space_group_name_H-M   'P 1'
#
loop_
_entity.id
_entity.type
_entity.pdbx_description
1 polymer ?
#
loop_
_entity_poly.entity_id
_entity_poly.type
_entity_poly.pdbx_seq_one_letter_code
_entity_poly.pdbx_strand_id
1 'polypeptide(L)'
;MGYSSDNSRTIVLCGILLALTTSLIAVIIGSVSLAKSSHSIAQINALTEPWYRANQEKVWTIAIGDFGVNLEYLDEVSYQIKGYNVDVVEAVCKLANKTCVLMRDVNQRCWDSEPGQQARGGEGLMSGWYDACTGWVKTYPRSLTFDFTRAFVKRKDVAIYALNTSTVDYRDLTGLNVGFIDGWASDEHCLARYVSNGITGASLPSDRIHHLSSGMELIQALRSGQIDVAFAIKLPQLEAGFRRLTPTDFANNCYLDGAGMMTRKENTQFVTWWNDAFGRLVGTPTYDDICTRLKTVHGHKPGSGAKDVCIGY
;
A
#
# COMPACT_ATOMS: atom_id res chain seq x y z
N MET A 1 -17.27 58.63 58.38
CA MET A 1 -18.16 57.76 57.59
C MET A 1 -17.46 56.42 57.41
N GLY A 2 -17.68 55.48 58.32
CA GLY A 2 -17.12 54.13 58.23
C GLY A 2 -18.10 53.23 57.47
N TYR A 3 -17.82 52.96 56.20
CA TYR A 3 -18.58 51.99 55.41
C TYR A 3 -18.03 50.58 55.67
N SER A 4 -18.95 49.74 56.11
CA SER A 4 -18.84 48.33 56.52
C SER A 4 -17.87 47.48 55.68
N SER A 5 -16.85 46.90 56.32
CA SER A 5 -15.96 45.90 55.72
C SER A 5 -16.54 44.46 55.75
N ASP A 6 -17.74 44.26 56.32
CA ASP A 6 -18.33 42.94 56.48
C ASP A 6 -19.08 42.45 55.23
N ASN A 7 -19.57 43.35 54.37
CA ASN A 7 -20.27 42.95 53.14
C ASN A 7 -19.34 42.34 52.08
N SER A 8 -18.06 42.71 52.05
CA SER A 8 -17.12 42.20 51.05
C SER A 8 -16.75 40.74 51.32
N ARG A 9 -16.61 40.33 52.59
CA ARG A 9 -16.29 38.95 52.97
C ARG A 9 -17.45 38.00 52.67
N THR A 10 -18.68 38.43 52.89
CA THR A 10 -19.89 37.63 52.59
C THR A 10 -20.06 37.39 51.10
N ILE A 11 -19.80 38.40 50.26
CA ILE A 11 -19.89 38.27 48.80
C ILE A 11 -18.82 37.32 48.26
N VAL A 12 -17.58 37.40 48.76
CA VAL A 12 -16.50 36.49 48.34
C VAL A 12 -16.77 35.05 48.77
N LEU A 13 -17.28 34.83 49.99
CA LEU A 13 -17.64 33.49 50.46
C LEU A 13 -18.79 32.87 49.65
N CYS A 14 -19.83 33.66 49.32
CA CYS A 14 -20.91 33.21 48.46
C CYS A 14 -20.42 32.87 47.04
N GLY A 15 -19.48 33.64 46.49
CA GLY A 15 -18.87 33.36 45.19
C GLY A 15 -18.08 32.04 45.16
N ILE A 16 -17.31 31.75 46.21
CA ILE A 16 -16.54 30.50 46.33
C ILE A 16 -17.47 29.29 46.48
N LEU A 17 -18.54 29.41 47.28
CA LEU A 17 -19.56 28.36 47.42
C LEU A 17 -20.28 28.06 46.10
N LEU A 18 -20.64 29.08 45.33
CA LEU A 18 -21.24 28.92 43.99
C LEU A 18 -20.28 28.25 42.99
N ALA A 19 -19.00 28.60 43.01
CA ALA A 19 -18.00 27.94 42.16
C ALA A 19 -17.78 26.46 42.54
N LEU A 20 -17.76 26.14 43.83
CA LEU A 20 -17.61 24.76 44.31
C LEU A 20 -18.82 23.88 43.97
N THR A 21 -20.04 24.41 44.13
CA THR A 21 -21.27 23.67 43.79
C THR A 21 -21.37 23.39 42.29
N THR A 22 -21.05 24.36 41.43
CA THR A 22 -21.07 24.17 39.97
C THR A 22 -20.03 23.16 39.49
N SER A 23 -18.83 23.16 40.08
CA SER A 23 -17.79 22.18 39.76
C SER A 23 -18.18 20.76 40.22
N LEU A 24 -18.78 20.62 41.41
CA LEU A 24 -19.26 19.33 41.91
C LEU A 24 -20.38 18.76 41.03
N ILE A 25 -21.32 19.60 40.58
CA ILE A 25 -22.38 19.19 39.65
C ILE A 25 -21.79 18.75 38.30
N ALA A 26 -20.79 19.45 37.77
CA ALA A 26 -20.12 19.05 36.53
C ALA A 26 -19.39 17.70 36.66
N VAL A 27 -18.75 17.42 37.80
CA VAL A 27 -18.13 16.12 38.09
C VAL A 27 -19.17 15.00 38.22
N ILE A 28 -20.31 15.28 38.86
CA ILE A 28 -21.42 14.31 38.97
C ILE A 28 -22.03 14.02 37.59
N ILE A 29 -22.25 15.04 36.76
CA ILE A 29 -22.78 14.84 35.40
C ILE A 29 -21.77 14.10 34.51
N GLY A 30 -20.47 14.41 34.63
CA GLY A 30 -19.40 13.69 33.93
C GLY A 30 -19.33 12.21 34.34
N SER A 31 -19.42 11.92 35.64
CA SER A 31 -19.39 10.53 36.15
C SER A 31 -20.67 9.76 35.83
N VAL A 32 -21.85 10.40 35.79
CA VAL A 32 -23.10 9.75 35.35
C VAL A 32 -23.13 9.51 33.84
N SER A 33 -22.53 10.39 33.02
CA SER A 33 -22.35 10.16 31.58
C SER A 33 -21.36 9.04 31.27
N LEU A 34 -20.31 8.88 32.09
CA LEU A 34 -19.39 7.73 32.04
C LEU A 34 -20.02 6.43 32.57
N ALA A 35 -20.97 6.52 33.51
CA ALA A 35 -21.69 5.36 34.03
C ALA A 35 -22.85 4.89 33.12
N LYS A 36 -23.44 5.79 32.31
CA LYS A 36 -24.52 5.47 31.35
C LYS A 36 -24.06 5.01 29.98
N SER A 37 -22.75 5.01 29.68
CA SER A 37 -22.18 4.29 28.53
C SER A 37 -21.94 2.81 28.80
N SER A 38 -22.63 2.24 29.79
CA SER A 38 -22.69 0.80 30.07
C SER A 38 -23.60 0.07 29.06
N HIS A 39 -23.26 0.19 27.77
CA HIS A 39 -23.51 -0.89 26.83
C HIS A 39 -22.40 -1.94 27.01
N SER A 40 -22.73 -2.98 27.78
CA SER A 40 -22.13 -4.32 27.75
C SER A 40 -20.62 -4.45 28.04
N ILE A 41 -20.22 -4.24 29.31
CA ILE A 41 -19.02 -4.88 29.90
C ILE A 41 -19.39 -6.29 30.38
N ALA A 42 -19.96 -7.10 29.48
CA ALA A 42 -20.25 -8.52 29.71
C ALA A 42 -19.43 -9.44 28.77
N GLN A 43 -18.47 -8.90 28.00
CA GLN A 43 -17.67 -9.69 27.06
C GLN A 43 -16.15 -9.58 27.23
N ILE A 44 -15.63 -8.87 28.24
CA ILE A 44 -14.17 -8.79 28.43
C ILE A 44 -13.59 -10.09 29.03
N ASN A 45 -14.38 -10.89 29.75
CA ASN A 45 -13.92 -12.19 30.30
C ASN A 45 -13.97 -13.36 29.30
N ALA A 46 -14.59 -13.20 28.12
CA ALA A 46 -14.65 -14.26 27.11
C ALA A 46 -13.38 -14.31 26.23
N LEU A 47 -12.54 -13.25 26.25
CA LEU A 47 -11.33 -13.16 25.44
C LEU A 47 -10.08 -13.80 26.09
N THR A 48 -10.20 -14.25 27.34
CA THR A 48 -9.12 -14.87 28.12
C THR A 48 -9.22 -16.38 28.23
N GLU A 49 -10.31 -17.00 27.77
CA GLU A 49 -10.50 -18.45 27.77
C GLU A 49 -9.93 -19.09 26.49
N PRO A 50 -8.91 -19.98 26.57
CA PRO A 50 -8.26 -20.59 25.40
C PRO A 50 -9.21 -21.37 24.49
N TRP A 51 -10.28 -21.94 25.05
CA TRP A 51 -11.27 -22.73 24.30
C TRP A 51 -12.26 -21.88 23.50
N TYR A 52 -12.47 -20.61 23.87
CA TYR A 52 -13.35 -19.70 23.11
C TYR A 52 -12.64 -19.17 21.85
N ARG A 53 -11.32 -18.93 21.92
CA ARG A 53 -10.49 -18.62 20.74
C ARG A 53 -10.33 -19.81 19.78
N ALA A 54 -10.42 -21.04 20.28
CA ALA A 54 -10.29 -22.24 19.46
C ALA A 54 -11.48 -22.47 18.50
N ASN A 55 -12.65 -21.87 18.78
CA ASN A 55 -13.88 -22.08 18.02
C ASN A 55 -14.33 -20.88 17.16
N GLN A 56 -13.59 -19.77 17.15
CA GLN A 56 -13.85 -18.68 16.20
C GLN A 56 -13.06 -18.91 14.92
N GLU A 57 -13.77 -18.97 13.79
CA GLU A 57 -13.14 -19.00 12.48
C GLU A 57 -12.27 -17.74 12.33
N LYS A 58 -10.99 -17.94 11.99
CA LYS A 58 -10.04 -16.84 11.82
C LYS A 58 -10.52 -15.90 10.71
N VAL A 59 -10.64 -14.61 11.04
CA VAL A 59 -10.79 -13.53 10.05
C VAL A 59 -9.41 -13.16 9.50
N TRP A 60 -9.25 -13.24 8.19
CA TRP A 60 -8.02 -12.88 7.50
C TRP A 60 -8.06 -11.42 7.06
N THR A 61 -7.15 -10.63 7.59
CA THR A 61 -7.09 -9.19 7.32
C THR A 61 -6.07 -8.92 6.21
N ILE A 62 -6.48 -8.22 5.15
CA ILE A 62 -5.65 -8.00 3.97
C ILE A 62 -5.58 -6.50 3.70
N ALA A 63 -4.39 -5.92 3.79
CA ALA A 63 -4.15 -4.54 3.41
C ALA A 63 -4.24 -4.35 1.90
N ILE A 64 -4.90 -3.27 1.49
CA ILE A 64 -5.05 -2.86 0.09
C ILE A 64 -4.84 -1.35 -0.03
N GLY A 65 -4.14 -0.94 -1.10
CA GLY A 65 -3.93 0.47 -1.42
C GLY A 65 -5.07 1.02 -2.28
N ASP A 66 -4.87 2.23 -2.80
CA ASP A 66 -5.80 2.89 -3.69
C ASP A 66 -5.08 3.74 -4.76
N PHE A 67 -4.18 3.10 -5.52
CA PHE A 67 -3.34 3.71 -6.56
C PHE A 67 -4.10 4.47 -7.68
N GLY A 68 -5.44 4.45 -7.69
CA GLY A 68 -6.25 5.14 -8.68
C GLY A 68 -6.17 4.50 -10.07
N VAL A 69 -5.76 3.23 -10.13
CA VAL A 69 -5.63 2.44 -11.36
C VAL A 69 -6.65 1.31 -11.37
N ASN A 70 -6.84 0.67 -12.52
CA ASN A 70 -7.81 -0.43 -12.66
C ASN A 70 -7.48 -1.70 -11.82
N LEU A 71 -6.33 -1.74 -11.16
CA LEU A 71 -5.96 -2.81 -10.24
C LEU A 71 -6.54 -2.60 -8.84
N GLU A 72 -6.52 -1.37 -8.34
CA GLU A 72 -7.11 -0.96 -7.07
C GLU A 72 -7.31 0.56 -7.01
N TYR A 73 -8.50 0.98 -6.59
CA TYR A 73 -8.89 2.37 -6.47
C TYR A 73 -10.02 2.54 -5.45
N LEU A 74 -10.10 3.72 -4.85
CA LEU A 74 -11.27 4.15 -4.10
C LEU A 74 -12.37 4.58 -5.07
N ASP A 75 -13.52 3.90 -5.00
CA ASP A 75 -14.72 4.27 -5.73
C ASP A 75 -15.40 5.45 -5.02
N GLU A 76 -15.41 6.61 -5.66
CA GLU A 76 -15.89 7.87 -5.06
C GLU A 76 -17.40 7.90 -4.77
N VAL A 77 -18.16 6.95 -5.35
CA VAL A 77 -19.61 6.86 -5.16
C VAL A 77 -19.94 5.98 -3.96
N SER A 78 -19.38 4.77 -3.92
CA SER A 78 -19.64 3.78 -2.87
C SER A 78 -18.70 3.88 -1.67
N TYR A 79 -17.61 4.64 -1.79
CA TYR A 79 -16.51 4.71 -0.81
C TYR A 79 -15.90 3.34 -0.48
N GLN A 80 -15.98 2.39 -1.43
CA GLN A 80 -15.39 1.08 -1.33
C GLN A 80 -14.13 0.99 -2.20
N ILE A 81 -13.16 0.19 -1.77
CA ILE A 81 -12.04 -0.17 -2.64
C ILE A 81 -12.54 -1.16 -3.68
N LYS A 82 -12.23 -0.90 -4.95
CA LYS A 82 -12.59 -1.75 -6.10
C LYS A 82 -11.37 -1.94 -7.00
N GLY A 83 -11.45 -2.91 -7.90
CA GLY A 83 -10.43 -3.17 -8.92
C GLY A 83 -10.10 -4.66 -9.02
N TYR A 84 -9.22 -5.00 -9.94
CA TYR A 84 -8.77 -6.38 -10.16
C TYR A 84 -8.34 -7.10 -8.88
N ASN A 85 -7.55 -6.44 -8.03
CA ASN A 85 -7.01 -7.04 -6.81
C ASN A 85 -8.14 -7.41 -5.84
N VAL A 86 -9.21 -6.60 -5.77
CA VAL A 86 -10.40 -6.86 -4.95
C VAL A 86 -11.14 -8.07 -5.47
N ASP A 87 -11.44 -8.10 -6.77
CA ASP A 87 -12.17 -9.19 -7.42
C ASP A 87 -11.46 -10.55 -7.23
N VAL A 88 -10.13 -10.58 -7.36
CA VAL A 88 -9.33 -11.79 -7.10
C VAL A 88 -9.38 -12.20 -5.63
N VAL A 89 -9.21 -11.25 -4.69
CA VAL A 89 -9.27 -11.54 -3.25
C VAL A 89 -10.60 -12.16 -2.86
N GLU A 90 -11.71 -11.54 -3.28
CA GLU A 90 -13.05 -12.03 -2.96
C GLU A 90 -13.28 -13.43 -3.51
N ALA A 91 -12.89 -13.68 -4.76
CA ALA A 91 -13.02 -14.99 -5.39
C ALA A 91 -12.17 -16.06 -4.70
N VAL A 92 -10.91 -15.76 -4.35
CA VAL A 92 -10.01 -16.68 -3.66
C VAL A 92 -10.53 -16.99 -2.25
N CYS A 93 -10.94 -15.98 -1.48
CA CYS A 93 -11.46 -16.16 -0.13
C CYS A 93 -12.75 -16.99 -0.12
N LYS A 94 -13.66 -16.74 -1.07
CA LYS A 94 -14.87 -17.55 -1.27
C LYS A 94 -14.54 -19.00 -1.60
N LEU A 95 -13.62 -19.24 -2.54
CA LEU A 95 -13.23 -20.59 -2.96
C LEU A 95 -12.47 -21.37 -1.87
N ALA A 96 -11.75 -20.65 -1.00
CA ALA A 96 -11.04 -21.21 0.15
C ALA A 96 -11.94 -21.42 1.38
N ASN A 97 -13.20 -20.97 1.33
CA ASN A 97 -14.09 -20.87 2.49
C ASN A 97 -13.39 -20.20 3.67
N LYS A 98 -12.89 -18.98 3.44
CA LYS A 98 -12.25 -18.13 4.43
C LYS A 98 -13.00 -16.81 4.56
N THR A 99 -13.14 -16.34 5.79
CA THR A 99 -13.61 -14.99 6.06
C THR A 99 -12.45 -14.02 5.90
N CYS A 100 -12.50 -13.16 4.88
CA CYS A 100 -11.49 -12.15 4.59
C CYS A 100 -12.06 -10.74 4.73
N VAL A 101 -11.25 -9.81 5.22
CA VAL A 101 -11.59 -8.38 5.31
C VAL A 101 -10.48 -7.57 4.66
N LEU A 102 -10.85 -6.73 3.70
CA LEU A 102 -9.94 -5.75 3.09
C LEU A 102 -9.84 -4.51 3.98
N MET A 103 -8.62 -4.05 4.23
CA MET A 103 -8.32 -2.86 5.01
C MET A 103 -7.56 -1.88 4.12
N ARG A 104 -8.15 -0.71 3.87
CA ARG A 104 -7.46 0.38 3.17
C ARG A 104 -6.34 0.91 4.07
N ASP A 105 -5.11 0.96 3.57
CA ASP A 105 -3.98 1.58 4.25
C ASP A 105 -2.99 2.18 3.23
N VAL A 106 -2.05 2.98 3.71
CA VAL A 106 -0.97 3.52 2.86
C VAL A 106 0.10 2.44 2.63
N ASN A 107 0.64 2.41 1.42
CA ASN A 107 1.57 1.36 0.98
C ASN A 107 2.84 1.25 1.85
N GLN A 108 3.28 2.37 2.44
CA GLN A 108 4.43 2.43 3.34
C GLN A 108 4.23 1.55 4.59
N ARG A 109 2.98 1.24 4.97
CA ARG A 109 2.70 0.30 6.07
C ARG A 109 3.02 -1.15 5.69
N CYS A 110 3.01 -1.48 4.40
CA CYS A 110 3.42 -2.78 3.88
C CYS A 110 4.92 -2.84 3.57
N TRP A 111 5.45 -1.80 2.91
CA TRP A 111 6.86 -1.69 2.54
C TRP A 111 7.30 -0.24 2.61
N ASP A 112 8.22 0.04 3.52
CA ASP A 112 8.71 1.39 3.78
C ASP A 112 9.94 1.66 2.92
N SER A 113 9.87 2.73 2.14
CA SER A 113 10.93 3.23 1.28
C SER A 113 11.05 4.71 1.58
N GLU A 114 12.22 5.12 2.07
CA GLU A 114 12.53 6.53 2.26
C GLU A 114 13.67 6.89 1.31
N PRO A 115 13.59 8.03 0.59
CA PRO A 115 14.64 8.44 -0.32
C PRO A 115 16.02 8.43 0.35
N GLY A 116 16.98 7.73 -0.27
CA GLY A 116 18.36 7.62 0.22
C GLY A 116 18.56 6.62 1.37
N GLN A 117 17.53 5.93 1.82
CA GLN A 117 17.64 4.81 2.77
C GLN A 117 17.37 3.48 2.08
N GLN A 118 17.92 2.40 2.65
CA GLN A 118 17.54 1.07 2.23
C GLN A 118 16.09 0.80 2.63
N ALA A 119 15.27 0.43 1.65
CA ALA A 119 13.89 0.07 1.89
C ALA A 119 13.77 -1.14 2.83
N ARG A 120 12.72 -1.14 3.66
CA ARG A 120 12.52 -2.08 4.77
C ARG A 120 11.06 -2.50 4.90
N GLY A 121 10.81 -3.49 5.74
CA GLY A 121 9.44 -3.92 6.04
C GLY A 121 8.63 -2.79 6.67
N GLY A 122 7.43 -2.54 6.16
CA GLY A 122 6.55 -1.52 6.71
C GLY A 122 5.95 -1.94 8.06
N GLU A 123 5.70 -0.95 8.93
CA GLU A 123 5.23 -1.17 10.29
C GLU A 123 3.93 -1.98 10.37
N GLY A 124 3.00 -1.78 9.43
CA GLY A 124 1.70 -2.45 9.47
C GLY A 124 1.81 -3.95 9.27
N LEU A 125 2.57 -4.39 8.25
CA LEU A 125 2.76 -5.83 8.04
C LEU A 125 3.65 -6.44 9.14
N MET A 126 4.72 -5.76 9.52
CA MET A 126 5.67 -6.23 10.55
C MET A 126 5.02 -6.37 11.92
N SER A 127 4.18 -5.41 12.31
CA SER A 127 3.54 -5.36 13.64
C SER A 127 2.21 -6.12 13.71
N GLY A 128 1.81 -6.81 12.64
CA GLY A 128 0.61 -7.66 12.69
C GLY A 128 -0.71 -6.93 12.58
N TRP A 129 -0.76 -5.72 11.99
CA TRP A 129 -2.03 -5.01 11.76
C TRP A 129 -2.92 -5.76 10.77
N TYR A 130 -2.29 -6.50 9.85
CA TYR A 130 -2.95 -7.38 8.90
C TYR A 130 -2.15 -8.66 8.63
N ASP A 131 -2.82 -9.67 8.09
CA ASP A 131 -2.23 -10.96 7.71
C ASP A 131 -1.43 -10.87 6.41
N ALA A 132 -1.82 -10.02 5.46
CA ALA A 132 -1.13 -9.87 4.18
C ALA A 132 -1.34 -8.48 3.57
N CYS A 133 -0.47 -8.12 2.62
CA CYS A 133 -0.64 -6.98 1.73
C CYS A 133 -0.83 -7.46 0.28
N THR A 134 -1.82 -6.91 -0.40
CA THR A 134 -2.17 -7.30 -1.78
C THR A 134 -1.35 -6.59 -2.84
N GLY A 135 -1.14 -7.26 -3.98
CA GLY A 135 -0.62 -6.63 -5.20
C GLY A 135 0.88 -6.29 -5.15
N TRP A 136 1.66 -6.86 -4.23
CA TRP A 136 3.08 -6.55 -4.08
C TRP A 136 3.95 -7.43 -4.97
N VAL A 137 4.83 -6.80 -5.74
CA VAL A 137 5.82 -7.50 -6.57
C VAL A 137 6.92 -8.10 -5.70
N LYS A 138 7.23 -9.38 -5.94
CA LYS A 138 8.32 -10.07 -5.24
C LYS A 138 9.68 -9.58 -5.75
N THR A 139 10.46 -8.96 -4.88
CA THR A 139 11.83 -8.48 -5.17
C THR A 139 12.84 -9.18 -4.26
N TYR A 140 14.14 -9.04 -4.54
CA TYR A 140 15.19 -9.55 -3.65
C TYR A 140 15.06 -8.97 -2.22
N PRO A 141 15.01 -7.63 -2.01
CA PRO A 141 14.91 -7.07 -0.66
C PRO A 141 13.65 -7.51 0.08
N ARG A 142 12.49 -7.48 -0.61
CA ARG A 142 11.22 -7.89 0.01
C ARG A 142 11.21 -9.34 0.44
N SER A 143 11.86 -10.22 -0.33
CA SER A 143 11.94 -11.66 -0.01
C SER A 143 12.84 -11.98 1.19
N LEU A 144 13.74 -11.06 1.57
CA LEU A 144 14.52 -11.18 2.80
C LEU A 144 13.65 -10.92 4.04
N THR A 145 12.68 -10.01 3.94
CA THR A 145 11.82 -9.60 5.06
C THR A 145 10.52 -10.40 5.15
N PHE A 146 9.89 -10.66 4.00
CA PHE A 146 8.55 -11.23 3.90
C PHE A 146 8.52 -12.48 3.04
N ASP A 147 7.44 -13.24 3.16
CA ASP A 147 7.08 -14.33 2.26
C ASP A 147 5.99 -13.89 1.29
N PHE A 148 5.85 -14.65 0.20
CA PHE A 148 4.96 -14.32 -0.90
C PHE A 148 4.14 -15.53 -1.32
N THR A 149 2.88 -15.29 -1.66
CA THR A 149 2.08 -16.24 -2.44
C THR A 149 2.60 -16.33 -3.87
N ARG A 150 2.06 -17.29 -4.64
CA ARG A 150 2.18 -17.25 -6.10
C ARG A 150 1.62 -15.92 -6.61
N ALA A 151 2.23 -15.40 -7.66
CA ALA A 151 1.77 -14.19 -8.31
C ALA A 151 0.37 -14.40 -8.92
N PHE A 152 -0.52 -13.44 -8.68
CA PHE A 152 -1.81 -13.34 -9.36
C PHE A 152 -1.85 -12.16 -10.36
N VAL A 153 -0.84 -11.29 -10.34
CA VAL A 153 -0.57 -10.30 -11.39
C VAL A 153 0.73 -10.67 -12.09
N LYS A 154 0.73 -10.67 -13.43
CA LYS A 154 1.93 -10.94 -14.23
C LYS A 154 3.09 -10.00 -13.91
N ARG A 155 4.29 -10.53 -14.12
CA ARG A 155 5.53 -9.76 -14.10
C ARG A 155 5.46 -8.66 -15.18
N LYS A 156 5.65 -7.40 -14.77
CA LYS A 156 5.73 -6.27 -15.70
C LYS A 156 7.17 -6.07 -16.18
N ASP A 157 7.36 -5.42 -17.31
CA ASP A 157 8.69 -5.00 -17.75
C ASP A 157 9.10 -3.68 -17.08
N VAL A 158 10.40 -3.38 -17.12
CA VAL A 158 10.97 -2.07 -16.76
C VAL A 158 11.64 -1.46 -17.97
N ALA A 159 11.82 -0.14 -17.95
CA ALA A 159 12.48 0.59 -19.02
C ALA A 159 13.08 1.91 -18.51
N ILE A 160 14.01 2.45 -19.31
CA ILE A 160 14.52 3.81 -19.13
C ILE A 160 13.85 4.71 -20.17
N TYR A 161 13.29 5.83 -19.71
CA TYR A 161 12.59 6.81 -20.53
C TYR A 161 13.29 8.16 -20.45
N ALA A 162 13.25 8.91 -21.55
CA ALA A 162 13.74 10.28 -21.63
C ALA A 162 12.81 11.14 -22.51
N LEU A 163 13.06 12.45 -22.55
CA LEU A 163 12.40 13.32 -23.52
C LEU A 163 12.63 12.82 -24.95
N ASN A 164 11.64 13.04 -25.84
CA ASN A 164 11.73 12.61 -27.24
C ASN A 164 12.92 13.21 -28.00
N THR A 165 13.37 14.40 -27.57
CA THR A 165 14.54 15.10 -28.09
C THR A 165 15.86 14.64 -27.49
N SER A 166 15.84 13.75 -26.48
CA SER A 166 17.04 13.28 -25.80
C SER A 166 17.90 12.41 -26.72
N THR A 167 19.21 12.61 -26.62
CA THR A 167 20.25 11.81 -27.28
C THR A 167 20.98 10.88 -26.30
N VAL A 168 20.48 10.75 -25.07
CA VAL A 168 21.08 9.89 -24.04
C VAL A 168 21.16 8.44 -24.52
N ASP A 169 22.32 7.82 -24.33
CA ASP A 169 22.50 6.37 -24.46
C ASP A 169 22.17 5.71 -23.11
N TYR A 170 21.21 4.78 -23.10
CA TYR A 170 20.84 4.08 -21.86
C TYR A 170 21.97 3.21 -21.29
N ARG A 171 23.03 2.96 -22.07
CA ARG A 171 24.22 2.21 -21.62
C ARG A 171 25.21 3.05 -20.84
N ASP A 172 25.06 4.37 -20.83
CA ASP A 172 25.89 5.28 -20.03
C ASP A 172 25.03 6.34 -19.35
N LEU A 173 24.80 6.14 -18.05
CA LEU A 173 24.06 7.05 -17.19
C LEU A 173 24.98 7.99 -16.40
N THR A 174 26.28 8.04 -16.74
CA THR A 174 27.26 8.84 -16.00
C THR A 174 26.88 10.32 -15.99
N GLY A 175 26.75 10.89 -14.79
CA GLY A 175 26.43 12.30 -14.59
C GLY A 175 24.96 12.67 -14.79
N LEU A 176 24.09 11.71 -15.12
CA LEU A 176 22.66 11.95 -15.29
C LEU A 176 21.92 11.94 -13.96
N ASN A 177 20.91 12.79 -13.85
CA ASN A 177 19.89 12.74 -12.81
C ASN A 177 18.83 11.71 -13.20
N VAL A 178 18.60 10.72 -12.33
CA VAL A 178 17.66 9.63 -12.60
C VAL A 178 16.49 9.70 -11.64
N GLY A 179 15.28 9.66 -12.20
CA GLY A 179 14.03 9.62 -11.45
C GLY A 179 13.51 8.21 -11.24
N PHE A 180 13.00 7.97 -10.03
CA PHE A 180 12.35 6.74 -9.59
C PHE A 180 11.01 7.08 -8.91
N ILE A 181 10.05 6.15 -8.93
CA ILE A 181 8.84 6.30 -8.12
C ILE A 181 9.10 5.65 -6.78
N ASP A 182 8.87 6.39 -5.71
CA ASP A 182 9.13 5.92 -4.35
C ASP A 182 8.30 4.66 -4.02
N GLY A 183 8.93 3.71 -3.32
CA GLY A 183 8.33 2.42 -2.96
C GLY A 183 8.16 1.43 -4.12
N TRP A 184 8.46 1.81 -5.37
CA TRP A 184 8.37 0.89 -6.50
C TRP A 184 9.56 -0.06 -6.56
N ALA A 185 9.36 -1.19 -7.22
CA ALA A 185 10.42 -2.18 -7.39
C ALA A 185 11.48 -1.78 -8.45
N SER A 186 11.22 -0.72 -9.23
CA SER A 186 12.16 -0.12 -10.17
C SER A 186 12.84 1.06 -9.49
N ASP A 187 13.65 0.76 -8.47
CA ASP A 187 14.40 1.72 -7.66
C ASP A 187 15.88 1.80 -8.10
N GLU A 188 16.65 2.69 -7.47
CA GLU A 188 18.09 2.86 -7.69
C GLU A 188 18.87 1.57 -7.41
N HIS A 189 18.40 0.77 -6.45
CA HIS A 189 19.05 -0.48 -6.07
C HIS A 189 18.83 -1.56 -7.13
N CYS A 190 17.68 -1.57 -7.79
CA CYS A 190 17.47 -2.38 -8.97
C CYS A 190 18.35 -1.89 -10.12
N LEU A 191 18.35 -0.59 -10.41
CA LEU A 191 19.13 -0.03 -11.51
C LEU A 191 20.63 -0.38 -11.36
N ALA A 192 21.18 -0.29 -10.15
CA ALA A 192 22.56 -0.64 -9.85
C ALA A 192 22.92 -2.11 -10.20
N ARG A 193 21.95 -3.02 -10.28
CA ARG A 193 22.20 -4.41 -10.74
C ARG A 193 22.54 -4.50 -12.21
N TYR A 194 22.21 -3.48 -13.02
CA TYR A 194 22.56 -3.47 -14.44
C TYR A 194 24.02 -3.09 -14.73
N VAL A 195 24.82 -2.78 -13.71
CA VAL A 195 26.28 -2.63 -13.87
C VAL A 195 26.89 -3.90 -14.48
N SER A 196 26.47 -5.09 -14.01
CA SER A 196 26.90 -6.37 -14.61
C SER A 196 26.37 -6.62 -16.02
N ASN A 197 25.37 -5.85 -16.45
CA ASN A 197 24.77 -5.92 -17.77
C ASN A 197 25.31 -4.83 -18.72
N GLY A 198 26.37 -4.12 -18.32
CA GLY A 198 27.07 -3.15 -19.15
C GLY A 198 26.44 -1.75 -19.18
N ILE A 199 25.60 -1.40 -18.20
CA ILE A 199 25.16 -0.01 -18.02
C ILE A 199 26.15 0.71 -17.11
N THR A 200 26.98 1.56 -17.71
CA THR A 200 27.92 2.44 -17.00
C THR A 200 27.14 3.51 -16.25
N GLY A 201 27.56 3.85 -15.03
CA GLY A 201 26.86 4.84 -14.21
C GLY A 201 25.54 4.36 -13.58
N ALA A 202 25.15 3.10 -13.72
CA ALA A 202 23.91 2.58 -13.12
C ALA A 202 23.92 2.55 -11.58
N SER A 203 25.10 2.50 -10.96
CA SER A 203 25.26 2.76 -9.52
C SER A 203 25.43 4.26 -9.31
N LEU A 204 24.32 4.94 -9.04
CA LEU A 204 24.25 6.40 -8.99
C LEU A 204 24.77 6.95 -7.63
N PRO A 205 25.42 8.11 -7.62
CA PRO A 205 25.65 8.86 -6.38
C PRO A 205 24.35 9.49 -5.87
N SER A 206 24.24 9.69 -4.55
CA SER A 206 23.00 10.10 -3.89
C SER A 206 22.43 11.44 -4.37
N ASP A 207 23.26 12.37 -4.83
CA ASP A 207 22.85 13.67 -5.37
C ASP A 207 22.17 13.59 -6.74
N ARG A 208 22.21 12.41 -7.38
CA ARG A 208 21.64 12.14 -8.71
C ARG A 208 20.43 11.22 -8.68
N ILE A 209 20.02 10.79 -7.50
CA ILE A 209 18.85 9.94 -7.28
C ILE A 209 17.69 10.83 -6.88
N HIS A 210 16.64 10.83 -7.70
CA HIS A 210 15.41 11.59 -7.44
C HIS A 210 14.28 10.60 -7.22
N HIS A 211 13.74 10.56 -6.01
CA HIS A 211 12.55 9.78 -5.67
C HIS A 211 11.31 10.68 -5.74
N LEU A 212 10.33 10.28 -6.54
CA LEU A 212 9.10 11.01 -6.80
C LEU A 212 7.92 10.24 -6.23
N SER A 213 6.89 10.93 -5.72
CA SER A 213 5.78 10.27 -5.02
C SER A 213 4.80 9.57 -5.97
N SER A 214 4.82 9.93 -7.26
CA SER A 214 3.87 9.39 -8.24
C SER A 214 4.42 9.40 -9.66
N GLY A 215 3.78 8.62 -10.55
CA GLY A 215 4.08 8.66 -11.98
C GLY A 215 3.80 10.02 -12.63
N MET A 216 2.88 10.83 -12.09
CA MET A 216 2.64 12.19 -12.58
C MET A 216 3.78 13.14 -12.23
N GLU A 217 4.32 13.05 -11.01
CA GLU A 217 5.50 13.82 -10.62
C GLU A 217 6.74 13.40 -11.41
N LEU A 218 6.92 12.10 -11.66
CA LEU A 218 8.00 11.59 -12.53
C LEU A 218 7.93 12.19 -13.94
N ILE A 219 6.73 12.23 -14.53
CA ILE A 219 6.48 12.85 -15.84
C ILE A 219 6.80 14.34 -15.82
N GLN A 220 6.39 15.03 -14.76
CA GLN A 220 6.64 16.47 -14.62
C GLN A 220 8.13 16.76 -14.46
N ALA A 221 8.84 15.95 -13.67
CA ALA A 221 10.28 16.07 -13.45
C ALA A 221 11.09 15.85 -14.75
N LEU A 222 10.68 14.88 -15.58
CA LEU A 222 11.26 14.70 -16.92
C LEU A 222 11.03 15.92 -17.83
N ARG A 223 9.81 16.49 -17.80
CA ARG A 223 9.44 17.64 -18.65
C ARG A 223 10.12 18.93 -18.22
N SER A 224 10.34 19.13 -16.92
CA SER A 224 11.01 20.31 -16.39
C SER A 224 12.54 20.26 -16.52
N GLY A 225 13.10 19.08 -16.85
CA GLY A 225 14.55 18.85 -16.85
C GLY A 225 15.13 18.70 -15.44
N GLN A 226 14.29 18.45 -14.42
CA GLN A 226 14.77 18.11 -13.08
C GLN A 226 15.50 16.75 -13.08
N ILE A 227 15.03 15.82 -13.90
CA ILE A 227 15.67 14.53 -14.16
C ILE A 227 15.94 14.40 -15.67
N ASP A 228 17.04 13.74 -16.01
CA ASP A 228 17.44 13.50 -17.39
C ASP A 228 16.75 12.26 -17.95
N VAL A 229 16.59 11.24 -17.09
CA VAL A 229 15.93 9.97 -17.43
C VAL A 229 15.07 9.47 -16.26
N ALA A 230 14.05 8.69 -16.57
CA ALA A 230 13.25 7.96 -15.60
C ALA A 230 13.49 6.46 -15.75
N PHE A 231 13.77 5.77 -14.64
CA PHE A 231 13.75 4.31 -14.59
C PHE A 231 12.47 3.85 -13.90
N ALA A 232 11.61 3.14 -14.62
CA ALA A 232 10.30 2.76 -14.11
C ALA A 232 9.81 1.44 -14.70
N ILE A 233 8.79 0.87 -14.06
CA ILE A 233 7.91 -0.13 -14.69
C ILE A 233 7.33 0.48 -15.96
N LYS A 234 7.12 -0.31 -17.02
CA LYS A 234 6.46 0.19 -18.23
C LYS A 234 5.06 0.72 -17.89
N LEU A 235 4.85 2.02 -18.11
CA LEU A 235 3.59 2.70 -17.88
C LEU A 235 3.04 3.25 -19.20
N PRO A 236 1.75 3.07 -19.51
CA PRO A 236 1.15 3.57 -20.75
C PRO A 236 1.42 5.05 -21.01
N GLN A 237 1.37 5.88 -19.95
CA GLN A 237 1.63 7.30 -20.02
C GLN A 237 3.10 7.65 -20.33
N LEU A 238 4.05 6.80 -19.93
CA LEU A 238 5.46 6.98 -20.29
C LEU A 238 5.69 6.56 -21.74
N GLU A 239 5.14 5.42 -22.15
CA GLU A 239 5.24 4.91 -23.54
C GLU A 239 4.59 5.86 -24.56
N ALA A 240 3.52 6.56 -24.20
CA ALA A 240 2.85 7.50 -25.10
C ALA A 240 3.54 8.87 -25.18
N GLY A 241 4.22 9.30 -24.11
CA GLY A 241 4.71 10.67 -23.97
C GLY A 241 6.22 10.85 -24.11
N PHE A 242 6.99 9.77 -24.06
CA PHE A 242 8.44 9.81 -23.91
C PHE A 242 9.13 8.76 -24.77
N ARG A 243 10.40 9.01 -25.08
CA ARG A 243 11.23 8.07 -25.80
C ARG A 243 11.69 7.00 -24.83
N ARG A 244 11.31 5.75 -25.09
CA ARG A 244 11.95 4.59 -24.46
C ARG A 244 13.37 4.45 -25.01
N LEU A 245 14.37 4.51 -24.14
CA LEU A 245 15.78 4.35 -24.51
C LEU A 245 16.19 2.87 -24.56
N THR A 246 15.66 2.06 -23.65
CA THR A 246 15.94 0.61 -23.59
C THR A 246 15.25 -0.15 -24.73
N PRO A 247 15.83 -1.27 -25.18
CA PRO A 247 15.20 -2.10 -26.21
C PRO A 247 13.94 -2.79 -25.69
N THR A 248 13.12 -3.35 -26.59
CA THR A 248 11.86 -4.03 -26.25
C THR A 248 12.04 -5.22 -25.33
N ASP A 249 13.14 -5.95 -25.50
CA ASP A 249 13.55 -7.17 -24.80
C ASP A 249 14.47 -6.88 -23.61
N PHE A 250 14.49 -5.64 -23.13
CA PHE A 250 15.28 -5.26 -21.97
C PHE A 250 14.94 -6.14 -20.76
N ALA A 251 15.91 -6.97 -20.36
CA ALA A 251 15.73 -7.92 -19.27
C ALA A 251 15.35 -7.17 -17.99
N ASN A 252 14.26 -7.55 -17.35
CA ASN A 252 13.90 -7.01 -16.05
C ASN A 252 14.70 -7.76 -14.97
N ASN A 253 15.60 -7.09 -14.24
CA ASN A 253 16.34 -7.67 -13.11
C ASN A 253 15.88 -7.14 -11.74
N CYS A 254 14.76 -6.43 -11.71
CA CYS A 254 14.16 -5.88 -10.50
C CYS A 254 13.33 -6.91 -9.73
N TYR A 255 12.65 -7.81 -10.46
CA TYR A 255 11.67 -8.72 -9.88
C TYR A 255 12.17 -10.16 -9.85
N LEU A 256 11.73 -10.90 -8.84
CA LEU A 256 11.85 -12.35 -8.79
C LEU A 256 10.63 -13.03 -9.43
N ASP A 257 9.46 -12.41 -9.33
CA ASP A 257 8.18 -12.91 -9.85
C ASP A 257 7.22 -11.74 -10.13
N GLY A 258 5.99 -12.03 -10.55
CA GLY A 258 4.88 -11.08 -10.60
C GLY A 258 4.42 -10.57 -9.23
N ALA A 259 3.27 -9.90 -9.21
CA ALA A 259 2.67 -9.39 -7.98
C ALA A 259 1.76 -10.43 -7.33
N GLY A 260 1.90 -10.60 -6.03
CA GLY A 260 1.13 -11.54 -5.21
C GLY A 260 0.75 -10.93 -3.87
N MET A 261 0.40 -11.78 -2.92
CA MET A 261 0.24 -11.39 -1.53
C MET A 261 1.60 -11.44 -0.83
N MET A 262 1.96 -10.35 -0.18
CA MET A 262 3.14 -10.26 0.70
C MET A 262 2.69 -10.45 2.14
N THR A 263 3.33 -11.36 2.87
CA THR A 263 2.96 -11.72 4.25
C THR A 263 4.19 -11.93 5.13
N ARG A 264 4.02 -11.91 6.45
CA ARG A 264 5.12 -12.24 7.36
C ARG A 264 5.54 -13.70 7.20
N LYS A 265 6.83 -13.97 7.39
CA LYS A 265 7.43 -15.30 7.12
C LYS A 265 6.81 -16.41 7.96
N GLU A 266 6.38 -16.12 9.17
CA GLU A 266 5.72 -17.09 10.04
C GLU A 266 4.28 -17.42 9.61
N ASN A 267 3.65 -16.62 8.75
CA ASN A 267 2.27 -16.82 8.30
C ASN A 267 2.17 -17.82 7.13
N THR A 268 2.80 -18.98 7.30
CA THR A 268 2.86 -20.04 6.28
C THR A 268 1.49 -20.56 5.89
N GLN A 269 0.54 -20.60 6.84
CA GLN A 269 -0.83 -21.02 6.60
C GLN A 269 -1.52 -20.15 5.55
N PHE A 270 -1.32 -18.81 5.59
CA PHE A 270 -1.87 -17.89 4.58
C PHE A 270 -1.40 -18.28 3.18
N VAL A 271 -0.08 -18.48 3.04
CA VAL A 271 0.54 -18.84 1.76
C VAL A 271 -0.02 -20.15 1.23
N THR A 272 -0.18 -21.16 2.09
CA THR A 272 -0.67 -22.48 1.69
C THR A 272 -2.10 -22.43 1.15
N TRP A 273 -3.06 -21.90 1.92
CA TRP A 273 -4.46 -21.93 1.47
C TRP A 273 -4.70 -20.95 0.32
N TRP A 274 -4.01 -19.81 0.30
CA TRP A 274 -4.12 -18.85 -0.80
C TRP A 274 -3.65 -19.48 -2.11
N ASN A 275 -2.48 -20.11 -2.11
CA ASN A 275 -1.92 -20.72 -3.32
C ASN A 275 -2.77 -21.88 -3.84
N ASP A 276 -3.33 -22.70 -2.95
CA ASP A 276 -4.26 -23.76 -3.32
C ASP A 276 -5.52 -23.19 -3.98
N ALA A 277 -6.18 -22.24 -3.32
CA ALA A 277 -7.43 -21.67 -3.83
C ALA A 277 -7.21 -20.86 -5.11
N PHE A 278 -6.18 -20.01 -5.17
CA PHE A 278 -5.86 -19.28 -6.41
C PHE A 278 -5.49 -20.24 -7.54
N GLY A 279 -4.74 -21.31 -7.27
CA GLY A 279 -4.44 -22.34 -8.25
C GLY A 279 -5.69 -23.03 -8.82
N ARG A 280 -6.72 -23.23 -7.99
CA ARG A 280 -8.03 -23.76 -8.42
C ARG A 280 -8.92 -22.73 -9.11
N LEU A 281 -8.70 -21.44 -8.87
CA LEU A 281 -9.44 -20.36 -9.50
C LEU A 281 -9.00 -20.14 -10.95
N VAL A 282 -7.70 -20.19 -11.23
CA VAL A 282 -7.14 -19.99 -12.58
C VAL A 282 -7.69 -21.04 -13.56
N GLY A 283 -8.16 -20.60 -14.73
CA GLY A 283 -8.76 -21.46 -15.76
C GLY A 283 -10.24 -21.81 -15.51
N THR A 284 -10.88 -21.20 -14.52
CA THR A 284 -12.34 -21.30 -14.31
C THR A 284 -13.08 -20.16 -15.01
N PRO A 285 -14.36 -20.33 -15.35
CA PRO A 285 -15.18 -19.24 -15.88
C PRO A 285 -15.26 -18.02 -14.97
N THR A 286 -15.14 -18.20 -13.65
CA THR A 286 -15.10 -17.10 -12.68
C THR A 286 -13.85 -16.25 -12.86
N TYR A 287 -12.69 -16.88 -13.01
CA TYR A 287 -11.45 -16.13 -13.25
C TYR A 287 -11.47 -15.44 -14.61
N ASP A 288 -12.05 -16.09 -15.62
CA ASP A 288 -12.16 -15.50 -16.95
C ASP A 288 -13.07 -14.27 -16.96
N ASP A 289 -14.15 -14.30 -16.18
CA ASP A 289 -15.04 -13.14 -15.96
C ASP A 289 -14.27 -11.99 -15.30
N ILE A 290 -13.52 -12.25 -14.22
CA ILE A 290 -12.69 -11.24 -13.53
C ILE A 290 -11.73 -10.56 -14.53
N CYS A 291 -11.03 -11.37 -15.34
CA CYS A 291 -10.07 -10.86 -16.32
C CYS A 291 -10.72 -10.04 -17.42
N THR A 292 -11.89 -10.45 -17.92
CA THR A 292 -12.63 -9.72 -18.94
C THR A 292 -13.19 -8.41 -18.40
N ARG A 293 -13.67 -8.44 -17.15
CA ARG A 293 -14.23 -7.28 -16.44
C ARG A 293 -13.21 -6.20 -16.11
N LEU A 294 -11.92 -6.51 -16.12
CA LEU A 294 -10.87 -5.50 -15.98
C LEU A 294 -11.05 -4.32 -16.95
N LYS A 295 -11.47 -4.61 -18.19
CA LYS A 295 -11.73 -3.58 -19.19
C LYS A 295 -13.14 -2.98 -19.10
N THR A 296 -14.16 -3.80 -18.84
CA THR A 296 -15.56 -3.35 -18.92
C THR A 296 -16.05 -2.69 -17.65
N VAL A 297 -15.58 -3.13 -16.48
CA VAL A 297 -15.97 -2.60 -15.16
C VAL A 297 -14.95 -1.59 -14.66
N HIS A 298 -13.65 -1.91 -14.76
CA HIS A 298 -12.59 -1.06 -14.21
C HIS A 298 -11.87 -0.19 -15.26
N GLY A 299 -12.24 -0.28 -16.54
CA GLY A 299 -11.55 0.42 -17.63
C GLY A 299 -11.72 1.94 -17.65
N HIS A 300 -12.59 2.49 -16.79
CA HIS A 300 -12.67 3.94 -16.57
C HIS A 300 -11.49 4.48 -15.74
N LYS A 301 -10.73 3.60 -15.06
CA LYS A 301 -9.46 3.95 -14.42
C LYS A 301 -8.28 3.62 -15.36
N PRO A 302 -7.19 4.39 -15.33
CA PRO A 302 -5.97 4.07 -16.07
C PRO A 302 -5.44 2.66 -15.72
N GLY A 303 -4.90 1.94 -16.70
CA GLY A 303 -4.23 0.67 -16.43
C GLY A 303 -4.10 -0.25 -17.64
N SER A 304 -3.71 -1.49 -17.37
CA SER A 304 -3.40 -2.50 -18.39
C SER A 304 -4.57 -3.46 -18.61
N GLY A 305 -4.55 -4.21 -19.72
CA GLY A 305 -5.60 -5.18 -20.04
C GLY A 305 -5.36 -6.57 -19.44
N ALA A 306 -6.30 -7.49 -19.66
CA ALA A 306 -6.22 -8.87 -19.16
C ALA A 306 -4.91 -9.58 -19.53
N LYS A 307 -4.41 -9.39 -20.77
CA LYS A 307 -3.16 -10.00 -21.25
C LYS A 307 -1.93 -9.56 -20.47
N ASP A 308 -1.95 -8.34 -19.92
CA ASP A 308 -0.82 -7.77 -19.19
C ASP A 308 -0.88 -8.05 -17.69
N VAL A 309 -2.07 -8.44 -17.18
CA VAL A 309 -2.34 -8.56 -15.74
C VAL A 309 -2.59 -10.01 -15.36
N CYS A 310 -3.52 -10.69 -16.03
CA CYS A 310 -4.00 -12.01 -15.64
C CYS A 310 -3.01 -13.12 -15.97
N ILE A 311 -2.78 -14.02 -15.01
CA ILE A 311 -2.07 -15.28 -15.22
C ILE A 311 -2.84 -16.16 -16.21
N GLY A 312 -2.15 -16.73 -17.22
CA GLY A 312 -2.74 -17.65 -18.21
C GLY A 312 -3.42 -17.00 -19.42
N TYR A 313 -3.51 -15.66 -19.47
CA TYR A 313 -4.12 -14.89 -20.56
C TYR A 313 -3.15 -14.44 -21.66
#